data_AF-A0A4R9F164-F1
#
_entry.id   AF-A0A4R9F164-F1
#
_cell.length_a   1.000
_cell.length_b   1.000
_cell.length_c   1.000
_cell.angle_alpha   90.00
_cell.angle_beta   90.00
_cell.angle_gamma   90.00
#
_symmetry.space_group_name_H-M   'P 1'
#
loop_
_entity.id
_entity.type
_entity.pdbx_description
1 polymer ?
#
loop_
_entity_poly.entity_id
_entity_poly.type
_entity_poly.pdbx_seq_one_letter_code
_entity_poly.pdbx_strand_id
1 'polypeptide(L)'
;MTARHLSASAARTVIDAAVLEKAPDWPDTRGWQVVSAGQLLVVIEPAWRGGTRNGWRYWVDGSSTWCRRPEPSREKAAVAGLGAWQRRVTAPRS
;
A
#
# COMPACT_ATOMS: atom_id res chain seq x y z
N MET A 1 4.79 -21.33 -7.29
CA MET A 1 5.83 -20.42 -7.83
C MET A 1 6.45 -19.67 -6.66
N THR A 2 7.70 -19.97 -6.31
CA THR A 2 8.45 -19.22 -5.30
C THR A 2 8.87 -17.87 -5.92
N ALA A 3 8.14 -16.81 -5.58
CA ALA A 3 8.51 -15.46 -6.01
C ALA A 3 9.91 -15.14 -5.50
N ARG A 4 10.86 -14.90 -6.41
CA ARG A 4 12.23 -14.52 -6.08
C ARG A 4 12.20 -13.18 -5.34
N HIS A 5 12.89 -13.07 -4.21
CA HIS A 5 12.98 -11.83 -3.45
C HIS A 5 13.63 -10.72 -4.28
N LEU A 6 13.10 -9.51 -4.18
CA LEU A 6 13.73 -8.34 -4.76
C LEU A 6 14.92 -7.92 -3.89
N SER A 7 15.97 -7.40 -4.52
CA SER A 7 16.98 -6.66 -3.79
C SER A 7 16.40 -5.34 -3.26
N ALA A 8 17.00 -4.77 -2.21
CA ALA A 8 16.57 -3.48 -1.69
C ALA A 8 16.64 -2.37 -2.75
N SER A 9 17.64 -2.41 -3.62
CA SER A 9 17.79 -1.47 -4.74
C SER A 9 16.67 -1.63 -5.77
N ALA A 10 16.37 -2.86 -6.19
CA ALA A 10 15.29 -3.12 -7.13
C ALA A 10 13.92 -2.70 -6.57
N ALA A 11 13.66 -2.99 -5.29
CA ALA A 11 12.44 -2.54 -4.62
C ALA A 11 12.37 -1.00 -4.56
N ARG A 12 13.50 -0.33 -4.34
CA ARG A 12 13.55 1.14 -4.33
C ARG A 12 13.22 1.74 -5.69
N THR A 13 13.72 1.18 -6.78
CA THR A 13 13.38 1.62 -8.14
C THR A 13 11.88 1.54 -8.40
N VAL A 14 11.21 0.47 -7.96
CA VAL A 14 9.75 0.34 -8.10
C VAL A 14 9.01 1.41 -7.31
N ILE A 15 9.47 1.71 -6.09
CA ILE A 15 8.90 2.75 -5.22
C ILE A 15 9.07 4.14 -5.83
N ASP A 16 10.24 4.45 -6.38
CA ASP A 16 10.52 5.77 -6.96
C ASP A 16 9.70 6.02 -8.25
N ALA A 17 9.31 4.97 -8.96
CA ALA A 17 8.41 5.04 -10.11
C ALA A 17 6.92 4.96 -9.74
N ALA A 18 6.59 4.77 -8.46
CA ALA A 18 5.21 4.57 -8.04
C ALA A 18 4.42 5.88 -7.98
N VAL A 19 3.15 5.82 -8.35
CA VAL A 19 2.22 6.94 -8.31
C VAL A 19 1.05 6.64 -7.38
N LEU A 20 0.64 7.65 -6.62
CA LEU A 20 -0.57 7.61 -5.80
C LEU A 20 -1.73 8.19 -6.61
N GLU A 21 -2.73 7.36 -6.90
CA GLU A 21 -3.89 7.74 -7.70
C GLU A 21 -5.20 7.26 -7.06
N LYS A 22 -6.31 7.81 -7.53
CA LYS A 22 -7.64 7.39 -7.09
C LYS A 22 -7.97 6.04 -7.74
N ALA A 23 -8.52 5.10 -6.97
CA ALA A 23 -8.90 3.80 -7.51
C ALA A 23 -10.03 3.95 -8.54
N PRO A 24 -9.92 3.36 -9.75
CA PRO A 24 -10.82 3.63 -10.86
C PRO A 24 -12.25 3.05 -10.69
N ASP A 25 -12.41 1.90 -10.02
CA ASP A 25 -13.66 1.11 -10.14
C ASP A 25 -14.22 0.55 -8.81
N TRP A 26 -13.89 1.13 -7.65
CA TRP A 26 -14.48 0.64 -6.40
C TRP A 26 -15.84 1.25 -6.12
N PRO A 27 -16.89 0.42 -5.89
CA PRO A 27 -18.23 0.90 -5.59
C PRO A 27 -18.27 1.82 -4.35
N ASP A 28 -17.27 1.69 -3.47
CA ASP A 28 -16.95 2.63 -2.40
C ASP A 28 -15.86 3.62 -2.87
N THR A 29 -16.30 4.71 -3.51
CA THR A 29 -15.51 5.76 -4.21
C THR A 29 -14.39 6.48 -3.44
N ARG A 30 -14.06 6.04 -2.22
CA ARG A 30 -13.09 6.69 -1.31
C ARG A 30 -11.70 6.04 -1.32
N GLY A 31 -11.52 4.94 -2.04
CA GLY A 31 -10.25 4.23 -2.16
C GLY A 31 -9.20 4.95 -3.01
N TRP A 32 -7.95 4.82 -2.61
CA TRP A 32 -6.75 5.26 -3.33
C TRP A 32 -5.82 4.07 -3.50
N GLN A 33 -4.96 4.13 -4.50
CA GLN A 33 -3.98 3.09 -4.76
C GLN A 33 -2.62 3.67 -5.08
N VAL A 34 -1.59 2.92 -4.72
CA VAL A 34 -0.23 3.17 -5.16
C VAL A 34 0.12 2.11 -6.19
N VAL A 35 0.39 2.56 -7.42
CA VAL A 35 0.69 1.70 -8.56
C VAL A 35 2.05 2.04 -9.13
N SER A 36 2.76 1.08 -9.69
CA SER A 36 4.02 1.29 -10.41
C SER A 36 4.02 0.43 -11.67
N ALA A 37 4.20 1.05 -12.84
CA ALA A 37 4.12 0.39 -14.15
C ALA A 37 2.84 -0.49 -14.33
N GLY A 38 1.70 -0.02 -13.82
CA GLY A 38 0.42 -0.76 -13.87
C GLY A 38 0.26 -1.87 -12.82
N GLN A 39 1.28 -2.11 -11.99
CA GLN A 39 1.21 -3.06 -10.87
C GLN A 39 0.70 -2.35 -9.61
N LEU A 40 -0.34 -2.89 -8.98
CA LEU A 40 -0.80 -2.47 -7.66
C LEU A 40 0.21 -2.87 -6.58
N LEU A 41 0.62 -1.91 -5.75
CA LEU A 41 1.54 -2.14 -4.63
C LEU A 41 0.83 -2.02 -3.28
N VAL A 42 0.02 -0.98 -3.14
CA VAL A 42 -0.65 -0.60 -1.89
C VAL A 42 -2.03 -0.08 -2.20
N VAL A 43 -3.00 -0.47 -1.39
CA VAL A 43 -4.31 0.14 -1.35
C VAL A 43 -4.45 0.97 -0.10
N ILE A 44 -5.15 2.10 -0.20
CA ILE A 44 -5.37 3.07 0.85
C ILE A 44 -6.87 3.38 0.92
N GLU A 45 -7.45 3.32 2.11
CA GLU A 45 -8.84 3.72 2.33
C GLU A 45 -8.98 4.57 3.59
N PRO A 46 -10.06 5.36 3.71
CA PRO A 46 -10.40 5.98 4.97
C PRO A 46 -10.65 4.91 6.04
N ALA A 47 -10.08 5.12 7.23
CA ALA A 47 -10.46 4.37 8.42
C ALA A 47 -11.66 5.08 9.07
N TRP A 48 -12.64 4.31 9.53
CA TRP A 48 -13.84 4.84 10.20
C TRP A 48 -13.88 4.36 11.64
N ARG A 49 -14.27 5.25 12.57
CA ARG A 49 -14.52 4.92 13.97
C ARG A 49 -15.79 5.65 14.42
N GLY A 50 -16.82 4.91 14.79
CA GLY A 50 -18.10 5.48 15.23
C GLY A 50 -18.76 6.37 14.17
N GLY A 51 -18.68 6.00 12.89
CA GLY A 51 -19.26 6.78 11.77
C GLY A 51 -18.42 7.97 11.30
N THR A 52 -17.39 8.37 12.03
CA THR A 52 -16.50 9.48 11.65
C THR A 52 -15.18 8.94 11.07
N ARG A 53 -14.64 9.64 10.07
CA ARG A 53 -13.33 9.32 9.51
C ARG A 53 -12.25 9.52 10.57
N ASN A 54 -11.50 8.47 10.87
CA ASN A 54 -10.41 8.42 11.85
C ASN A 54 -9.07 8.15 11.16
N GLY A 55 -8.77 8.91 10.10
CA GLY A 55 -7.55 8.79 9.31
C GLY A 55 -7.66 7.87 8.10
N TRP A 56 -6.52 7.33 7.69
CA TRP A 56 -6.31 6.54 6.48
C TRP A 56 -5.54 5.27 6.82
N ARG A 57 -6.03 4.14 6.36
CA ARG A 57 -5.37 2.85 6.54
C ARG A 57 -4.88 2.35 5.18
N TYR A 58 -3.91 1.45 5.21
CA TYR A 58 -3.39 0.81 4.00
C TYR A 58 -3.35 -0.72 4.12
N TRP A 59 -3.41 -1.42 3.00
CA TRP A 59 -3.00 -2.81 2.88
C TRP A 59 -2.01 -2.95 1.71
N VAL A 60 -1.07 -3.88 1.84
CA VAL A 60 -0.10 -4.20 0.79
C VAL A 60 -0.71 -5.24 -0.14
N ASP A 61 -0.49 -5.14 -1.44
CA ASP A 61 -0.98 -6.13 -2.40
C ASP A 61 -0.55 -7.57 -2.01
N GLY A 62 -1.49 -8.51 -2.12
CA GLY A 62 -1.33 -9.88 -1.64
C GLY A 62 -1.24 -10.05 -0.10
N SER A 63 -1.49 -9.00 0.68
CA SER A 63 -1.68 -9.08 2.13
C SER A 63 -3.17 -9.18 2.47
N SER A 64 -3.54 -10.05 3.41
CA SER A 64 -4.89 -10.14 3.95
C SER A 64 -5.15 -9.18 5.12
N THR A 65 -4.13 -8.43 5.56
CA THR A 65 -4.23 -7.58 6.73
C THR A 65 -3.99 -6.12 6.41
N TRP A 66 -4.89 -5.28 6.93
CA TRP A 66 -4.75 -3.84 7.06
C TRP A 66 -3.66 -3.46 8.06
N CYS A 67 -3.12 -2.26 7.90
CA CYS A 67 -2.33 -1.63 8.94
C CYS A 67 -3.15 -1.49 10.24
N ARG A 68 -2.50 -1.72 11.39
CA ARG A 68 -3.16 -1.64 12.70
C ARG A 68 -3.51 -0.22 13.13
N ARG A 69 -2.72 0.76 12.68
CA ARG A 69 -2.87 2.18 13.05
C ARG A 69 -3.18 2.98 11.79
N PRO A 70 -4.30 3.72 11.77
CA PRO A 70 -4.55 4.69 10.71
C PRO A 70 -3.53 5.83 10.75
N GLU A 71 -3.09 6.25 9.58
CA GLU A 71 -2.27 7.42 9.33
C GLU A 71 -3.15 8.68 9.19
N PRO A 72 -2.63 9.88 9.50
CA PRO A 72 -3.43 11.09 9.48
C PRO A 72 -3.73 11.61 8.06
N SER A 73 -3.00 11.17 7.04
CA SER A 73 -3.26 11.50 5.64
C SER A 73 -3.08 10.30 4.71
N ARG A 74 -3.67 10.37 3.51
CA ARG A 74 -3.51 9.35 2.47
C ARG A 74 -2.05 9.23 2.03
N GLU A 75 -1.30 10.33 1.96
CA GLU A 75 0.11 10.34 1.57
C GLU A 75 0.97 9.63 2.63
N LYS A 76 0.69 9.86 3.92
CA LYS A 76 1.37 9.13 4.99
C LYS A 76 1.03 7.64 4.98
N ALA A 77 -0.22 7.28 4.70
CA ALA A 77 -0.61 5.88 4.48
C ALA A 77 0.11 5.25 3.27
N ALA A 78 0.29 6.00 2.18
CA ALA A 78 1.04 5.56 1.00
C ALA A 78 2.50 5.29 1.34
N VAL A 79 3.18 6.22 2.02
CA VAL A 79 4.59 6.07 2.43
C VAL A 79 4.75 4.90 3.39
N ALA A 80 3.89 4.78 4.41
CA ALA A 80 3.93 3.67 5.35
C ALA A 80 3.68 2.32 4.65
N GLY A 81 2.73 2.27 3.71
CA GLY A 81 2.43 1.11 2.89
C GLY A 81 3.57 0.71 1.97
N LEU A 82 4.23 1.66 1.31
CA LEU A 82 5.42 1.40 0.48
C LEU A 82 6.58 0.83 1.31
N GLY A 83 6.77 1.35 2.53
CA GLY A 83 7.74 0.78 3.47
C GLY A 83 7.39 -0.66 3.89
N ALA A 84 6.10 -0.97 4.08
CA ALA A 84 5.65 -2.33 4.37
C ALA A 84 5.80 -3.27 3.16
N TRP A 85 5.47 -2.79 1.96
CA TRP A 85 5.67 -3.50 0.70
C TRP A 85 7.14 -3.83 0.49
N GLN A 86 8.03 -2.84 0.65
CA GLN A 86 9.49 -3.03 0.52
C GLN A 86 9.98 -4.15 1.44
N ARG A 87 9.64 -4.09 2.73
CA ARG A 87 10.03 -5.14 3.69
C ARG A 87 9.53 -6.52 3.27
N ARG A 88 8.30 -6.61 2.76
CA ARG A 88 7.70 -7.88 2.32
C ARG A 88 8.43 -8.49 1.13
N VAL A 89 8.79 -7.68 0.13
CA VAL A 89 9.43 -8.19 -1.11
C VAL A 89 10.92 -8.46 -0.92
N THR A 90 11.56 -7.85 0.08
CA THR A 90 12.99 -8.05 0.39
C THR A 90 13.25 -9.05 1.53
N ALA A 91 12.26 -9.36 2.38
CA ALA A 91 12.44 -10.28 3.50
C ALA A 91 12.57 -11.74 3.02
N PRO A 92 13.57 -12.52 3.46
CA PRO A 92 13.68 -13.94 3.13
C PRO A 92 12.45 -14.72 3.63
N ARG A 93 11.86 -15.58 2.80
CA ARG A 93 10.88 -16.56 3.28
C ARG A 93 11.62 -17.73 3.91
N SER A 94 11.59 -17.80 5.24
CA SER A 94 11.98 -18.97 6.04
C SER A 94 11.01 -20.11 5.86
#